data_AF-A0AAX4KBK2-F1
#
_entry.id   AF-A0AAX4KBK2-F1
#
_cell.length_a   1.000
_cell.length_b   1.000
_cell.length_c   1.000
_cell.angle_alpha   90.00
_cell.angle_beta   90.00
_cell.angle_gamma   90.00
#
_symmetry.space_group_name_H-M   'P 1'
#
loop_
_entity.id
_entity.type
_entity.pdbx_description
1 polymer ?
#
loop_
_entity_poly.entity_id
_entity_poly.type
_entity_poly.pdbx_seq_one_letter_code
_entity_poly.pdbx_strand_id
1 'polypeptide(L)'
;MVRTAQTHRSKPGKSKPMNNLIPIKGQRKVILGDLTSPVEKGDIIFSTTPIFPTLNSGLLSSHCSGCLKTARQISEDLNIDIDKVEERMLKCSRCQVHVFCSVKCYASTWCSLNDECRGLANNPGWIPNTFARLVAKVLTARRFGRELYDPLPDYPVADTDCTHINEETLKIHDSVIQLLAQPECEGETLIYTVRLCQYQIDEEDGFETLVGRISSCLFTLYDTSTNPVGIGLSPDLSSIRQSCKPNCQIVFHTGPNVKDGMSLVANKTIYPGEEITISYIDLALPIHLRQAALEKFGFDHSQLCPHCWMTIVDCRWAAKHQKCTMSGIIPLSSSPRSSKSERRITGSVEQRECDRCSENIPIDKFKQRYEELMSVVGEIWEKEQKGVLLPYDEEATLGEIQTLSTIIPKFLQTFPNLIYPVPYLQMRYARLLSTLPRTLSNTKEIIENYTQAYSSFLSLNNNLSTPLTCSLAFELISYKDLGKTDHLKTSEEENMDDGEIESYLKEGQDWIESCKDHLNDLAYTQHNHGHGLETKFRELELKRWQRQFEELDIWFNYLY
;
A
#
# COMPACT_ATOMS: atom_id res chain seq x y z
N MET A 1 43.72 10.12 15.11
CA MET A 1 43.61 8.87 15.90
C MET A 1 42.14 8.63 16.23
N VAL A 2 41.39 8.04 15.30
CA VAL A 2 40.00 7.64 15.52
C VAL A 2 40.04 6.14 15.84
N ARG A 3 39.70 5.78 17.08
CA ARG A 3 39.62 4.39 17.51
C ARG A 3 38.61 3.66 16.62
N THR A 4 39.09 2.64 15.92
CA THR A 4 38.29 1.63 15.23
C THR A 4 37.29 1.04 16.22
N ALA A 5 36.03 1.47 16.13
CA ALA A 5 34.94 0.82 16.82
C ALA A 5 34.84 -0.60 16.25
N GLN A 6 35.16 -1.59 17.09
CA GLN A 6 34.90 -3.00 16.81
C GLN A 6 33.41 -3.13 16.49
N THR A 7 33.12 -3.38 15.23
CA THR A 7 31.79 -3.68 14.74
C THR A 7 31.32 -4.95 15.43
N HIS A 8 30.22 -4.86 16.18
CA HIS A 8 29.48 -6.04 16.59
C HIS A 8 29.08 -6.79 15.31
N ARG A 9 29.82 -7.85 15.00
CA ARG A 9 29.43 -8.86 14.01
C ARG A 9 28.08 -9.43 14.48
N SER A 10 27.00 -8.98 13.85
CA SER A 10 25.74 -9.72 13.87
C SER A 10 26.05 -11.12 13.31
N LYS A 11 25.91 -12.13 14.16
CA LYS A 11 25.92 -13.53 13.71
C LYS A 11 24.81 -13.72 12.65
N PRO A 12 25.01 -14.61 11.66
CA PRO A 12 24.06 -14.82 10.58
C PRO A 12 22.68 -15.12 11.16
N GLY A 13 21.67 -14.37 10.73
CA GLY A 13 20.28 -14.68 11.01
C GLY A 13 19.94 -15.98 10.29
N LYS A 14 20.04 -17.11 11.01
CA LYS A 14 19.23 -18.27 10.65
C LYS A 14 17.79 -17.77 10.60
N SER A 15 17.06 -18.07 9.52
CA SER A 15 15.62 -17.80 9.45
C SER A 15 14.99 -18.27 10.75
N LYS A 16 14.21 -17.38 11.37
CA LYS A 16 13.51 -17.70 12.61
C LYS A 16 12.59 -18.87 12.27
N PRO A 17 12.63 -19.99 13.03
CA PRO A 17 11.76 -21.10 12.71
C PRO A 17 10.32 -20.57 12.77
N MET A 18 9.58 -20.74 11.68
CA MET A 18 8.17 -20.37 11.63
C MET A 18 7.38 -21.40 12.44
N ASN A 19 7.48 -21.36 13.77
CA ASN A 19 7.04 -22.46 14.65
C ASN A 19 5.57 -22.86 14.45
N ASN A 20 4.73 -21.95 13.96
CA ASN A 20 3.31 -22.18 13.69
C ASN A 20 2.97 -22.31 12.19
N LEU A 21 3.95 -22.16 11.29
CA LEU A 21 3.74 -22.22 9.84
C LEU A 21 4.61 -23.33 9.26
N ILE A 22 3.98 -24.27 8.55
CA ILE A 22 4.66 -25.43 7.97
C ILE A 22 4.67 -25.28 6.45
N PRO A 23 5.81 -24.93 5.83
CA PRO A 23 5.95 -24.98 4.38
C PRO A 23 5.82 -26.43 3.87
N ILE A 24 5.01 -26.63 2.84
CA ILE A 24 4.84 -27.93 2.20
C ILE A 24 5.94 -28.12 1.16
N LYS A 25 6.82 -29.11 1.36
CA LYS A 25 7.95 -29.36 0.47
C LYS A 25 7.49 -29.57 -0.98
N GLY A 26 8.11 -28.84 -1.90
CA GLY A 26 7.82 -28.90 -3.33
C GLY A 26 6.56 -28.15 -3.77
N GLN A 27 5.90 -27.41 -2.87
CA GLN A 27 4.75 -26.58 -3.19
C GLN A 27 4.95 -25.17 -2.62
N ARG A 28 4.49 -24.15 -3.34
CA ARG A 28 4.35 -22.78 -2.79
C ARG A 28 3.10 -22.72 -1.93
N LYS A 29 3.11 -23.49 -0.85
CA LYS A 29 2.01 -23.70 0.09
C LYS A 29 2.56 -23.74 1.50
N VAL A 30 1.91 -23.00 2.39
CA VAL A 30 2.21 -22.96 3.81
C VAL A 30 0.91 -23.29 4.54
N ILE A 31 0.95 -24.20 5.51
CA ILE A 31 -0.21 -24.53 6.34
C ILE A 31 0.01 -24.06 7.78
N LEU A 32 -1.08 -23.83 8.50
CA LEU A 32 -1.03 -23.65 9.94
C LEU A 32 -0.61 -24.97 10.60
N GLY A 33 0.39 -24.92 11.47
CA GLY A 33 0.90 -26.09 12.17
C GLY A 33 -0.10 -26.71 13.15
N ASP A 34 0.30 -27.80 13.79
CA ASP A 34 -0.53 -28.54 14.75
C ASP A 34 -0.66 -27.79 16.08
N LEU A 35 -1.54 -26.79 16.11
CA LEU A 35 -1.96 -26.09 17.32
C LEU A 35 -3.12 -26.83 17.99
N THR A 36 -3.23 -26.70 19.32
CA THR A 36 -4.34 -27.28 20.11
C THR A 36 -5.68 -26.57 19.91
N SER A 37 -5.65 -25.35 19.37
CA SER A 37 -6.81 -24.50 19.12
C SER A 37 -6.65 -23.78 17.77
N PRO A 38 -7.76 -23.35 17.16
CA PRO A 38 -7.72 -22.45 16.01
C PRO A 38 -7.01 -21.13 16.34
N VAL A 39 -6.48 -20.49 15.31
CA VAL A 39 -6.07 -19.09 15.34
C VAL A 39 -7.30 -18.26 15.04
N GLU A 40 -7.61 -17.28 15.88
CA GLU A 40 -8.78 -16.42 15.70
C GLU A 40 -8.46 -15.18 14.86
N LYS A 41 -9.52 -14.52 14.38
CA LYS A 41 -9.39 -13.24 13.68
C LYS A 41 -8.67 -12.22 14.57
N GLY A 42 -7.65 -11.55 14.03
CA GLY A 42 -6.82 -10.58 14.76
C GLY A 42 -5.56 -11.18 15.39
N ASP A 43 -5.42 -12.50 15.48
CA ASP A 43 -4.23 -13.11 16.07
C ASP A 43 -2.99 -12.92 15.18
N ILE A 44 -1.86 -12.61 15.81
CA ILE A 44 -0.54 -12.58 15.16
C ILE A 44 -0.01 -14.03 15.09
N ILE A 45 0.10 -14.56 13.88
CA ILE A 45 0.57 -15.93 13.62
C ILE A 45 2.11 -16.00 13.63
N PHE A 46 2.75 -14.99 13.05
CA PHE A 46 4.19 -14.93 12.87
C PHE A 46 4.66 -13.49 12.72
N SER A 47 5.83 -13.17 13.28
CA SER A 47 6.47 -11.86 13.14
C SER A 47 7.93 -12.01 12.72
N THR A 48 8.35 -11.17 11.78
CA THR A 48 9.72 -11.10 11.24
C THR A 48 10.12 -9.64 10.99
N THR A 49 11.33 -9.41 10.48
CA THR A 49 11.83 -8.08 10.12
C THR A 49 12.06 -8.03 8.61
N PRO A 50 11.53 -7.02 7.89
CA PRO A 50 11.83 -6.86 6.48
C PRO A 50 13.34 -6.66 6.27
N ILE A 51 13.90 -7.32 5.27
CA ILE A 51 15.28 -7.08 4.85
C ILE A 51 15.29 -5.98 3.77
N PHE A 52 16.35 -5.15 3.78
CA PHE A 52 16.51 -4.00 2.88
C PHE A 52 15.30 -3.05 2.81
N PRO A 53 14.80 -2.54 3.95
CA PRO A 53 13.74 -1.53 3.91
C PRO A 53 14.20 -0.32 3.08
N THR A 54 13.37 0.06 2.11
CA THR A 54 13.65 1.08 1.12
C THR A 54 12.49 2.06 1.07
N LEU A 55 12.74 3.24 1.64
CA LEU A 55 11.81 4.36 1.63
C LEU A 55 11.40 4.73 0.21
N ASN A 56 10.11 4.98 -0.01
CA ASN A 56 9.56 5.43 -1.29
C ASN A 56 10.33 6.66 -1.79
N SER A 57 10.72 6.68 -3.07
CA SER A 57 11.44 7.81 -3.68
C SER A 57 10.72 9.15 -3.53
N GLY A 58 9.38 9.16 -3.56
CA GLY A 58 8.59 10.38 -3.33
C GLY A 58 8.61 10.90 -1.89
N LEU A 59 9.09 10.10 -0.94
CA LEU A 59 9.11 10.42 0.49
C LEU A 59 10.51 10.78 1.03
N LEU A 60 11.55 10.79 0.17
CA LEU A 60 12.95 11.00 0.56
C LEU A 60 13.22 12.34 1.25
N SER A 61 12.44 13.38 0.91
CA SER A 61 12.56 14.72 1.48
C SER A 61 11.84 14.89 2.81
N SER A 62 10.80 14.09 3.08
CA SER A 62 9.89 14.27 4.22
C SER A 62 10.02 13.19 5.29
N HIS A 63 10.68 12.07 4.98
CA HIS A 63 10.83 10.94 5.89
C HIS A 63 12.31 10.61 6.15
N CYS A 64 12.58 10.11 7.35
CA CYS A 64 13.88 9.58 7.70
C CYS A 64 14.20 8.33 6.87
N SER A 65 15.27 8.35 6.08
CA SER A 65 15.75 7.19 5.31
C SER A 65 16.27 6.04 6.18
N GLY A 66 16.47 6.29 7.47
CA GLY A 66 16.81 5.29 8.48
C GLY A 66 15.57 4.57 9.02
N CYS A 67 14.71 5.27 9.77
CA CYS A 67 13.57 4.65 10.45
C CYS A 67 12.25 4.66 9.65
N LEU A 68 12.22 5.29 8.46
CA LEU A 68 11.07 5.44 7.58
C LEU A 68 9.93 6.31 8.16
N LYS A 69 10.19 7.09 9.21
CA LYS A 69 9.21 7.94 9.89
C LYS A 69 9.30 9.40 9.46
N THR A 70 8.16 10.10 9.47
CA THR A 70 8.09 11.57 9.35
C THR A 70 8.56 12.27 10.62
N ALA A 71 8.84 13.58 10.54
CA ALA A 71 9.10 14.40 11.73
C ALA A 71 7.94 14.33 12.74
N ARG A 72 6.69 14.38 12.26
CA ARG A 72 5.48 14.25 13.08
C ARG A 72 5.43 12.93 13.85
N GLN A 73 5.64 11.80 13.17
CA GLN A 73 5.67 10.49 13.84
C GLN A 73 6.78 10.39 14.89
N ILE A 74 7.94 10.97 14.61
CA ILE A 74 9.06 10.99 15.56
C ILE A 74 8.74 11.87 16.77
N SER A 75 8.11 13.03 16.54
CA SER A 75 7.62 13.94 17.57
C SER A 75 6.63 13.24 18.49
N GLU A 76 5.67 12.52 17.92
CA GLU A 76 4.67 11.71 18.62
C GLU A 76 5.33 10.57 19.42
N ASP A 77 6.20 9.77 18.81
CA ASP A 77 6.89 8.64 19.45
C ASP A 77 7.75 9.06 20.65
N LEU A 78 8.45 10.19 20.52
CA LEU A 78 9.40 10.67 21.52
C LEU A 78 8.78 11.68 22.50
N ASN A 79 7.53 12.11 22.25
CA ASN A 79 6.87 13.21 22.95
C ASN A 79 7.74 14.48 22.98
N ILE A 80 8.26 14.87 21.81
CA ILE A 80 9.09 16.07 21.59
C ILE A 80 8.35 16.99 20.64
N ASP A 81 8.46 18.30 20.87
CA ASP A 81 7.95 19.33 19.95
C ASP A 81 8.39 19.09 18.49
N ILE A 82 7.47 19.23 17.54
CA ILE A 82 7.70 18.92 16.13
C ILE A 82 8.78 19.82 15.51
N ASP A 83 8.83 21.11 15.85
CA ASP A 83 9.80 22.06 15.33
C ASP A 83 11.22 21.62 15.73
N LYS A 84 11.38 21.14 16.96
CA LYS A 84 12.65 20.60 17.46
C LYS A 84 13.07 19.31 16.74
N VAL A 85 12.12 18.51 16.26
CA VAL A 85 12.43 17.32 15.48
C VAL A 85 12.89 17.71 14.08
N GLU A 86 12.17 18.64 13.44
CA GLU A 86 12.51 19.16 12.11
C GLU A 86 13.89 19.82 12.10
N GLU A 87 14.21 20.65 13.09
CA GLU A 87 15.54 21.24 13.28
C GLU A 87 16.67 20.21 13.41
N ARG A 88 16.36 19.01 13.91
CA ARG A 88 17.33 17.91 14.11
C ARG A 88 17.42 16.97 12.90
N MET A 89 16.53 17.08 11.92
CA MET A 89 16.60 16.25 10.73
C MET A 89 17.80 16.64 9.88
N LEU A 90 18.71 15.69 9.68
CA LEU A 90 19.98 15.87 8.99
C LEU A 90 19.84 15.45 7.53
N LYS A 91 19.91 16.42 6.63
CA LYS A 91 20.07 16.16 5.19
C LYS A 91 21.48 15.66 4.93
N CYS A 92 21.61 14.59 4.15
CA CYS A 92 22.90 14.01 3.81
C CYS A 92 23.74 15.02 3.02
N SER A 93 24.90 15.41 3.57
CA SER A 93 25.77 16.41 2.97
C SER A 93 26.33 16.01 1.61
N ARG A 94 26.45 14.71 1.35
CA ARG A 94 27.00 14.15 0.11
C ARG A 94 26.01 14.16 -1.05
N CYS A 95 24.88 13.47 -0.91
CA CYS A 95 23.90 13.34 -2.00
C CYS A 95 22.86 14.46 -2.02
N GLN A 96 22.63 15.16 -0.90
CA GLN A 96 21.55 16.13 -0.77
C GLN A 96 20.15 15.57 -1.06
N VAL A 97 19.97 14.25 -0.96
CA VAL A 97 18.68 13.58 -1.18
C VAL A 97 18.15 12.96 0.11
N HIS A 98 18.92 12.08 0.75
CA HIS A 98 18.48 11.42 1.99
C HIS A 98 18.40 12.37 3.18
N VAL A 99 17.37 12.18 4.00
CA VAL A 99 17.20 12.86 5.30
C VAL A 99 17.23 11.82 6.43
N PHE A 100 17.80 12.17 7.59
CA PHE A 100 17.90 11.30 8.75
C PHE A 100 17.49 12.04 10.03
N CYS A 101 16.66 11.43 10.88
CA CYS A 101 16.29 12.02 12.17
C CYS A 101 17.41 12.01 13.22
N SER A 102 18.47 11.24 13.00
CA SER A 102 19.61 11.14 13.92
C SER A 102 20.84 10.53 13.25
N VAL A 103 22.01 10.81 13.83
CA VAL A 103 23.28 10.14 13.45
C VAL A 103 23.18 8.62 13.62
N LYS A 104 22.39 8.14 14.59
CA LYS A 104 22.14 6.70 14.79
C LYS A 104 21.44 6.08 13.57
N CYS A 105 20.38 6.73 13.07
CA CYS A 105 19.68 6.29 11.86
C CYS A 105 20.62 6.27 10.66
N TYR A 106 21.38 7.36 10.44
CA TYR A 106 22.39 7.43 9.38
C TYR A 106 23.39 6.25 9.46
N ALA A 107 24.02 6.06 10.63
CA ALA A 107 25.03 5.03 10.84
C ALA A 107 24.48 3.61 10.64
N SER A 108 23.24 3.35 11.09
CA SER A 108 22.61 2.03 10.97
C SER A 108 22.35 1.61 9.51
N THR A 109 22.17 2.58 8.60
CA THR A 109 21.87 2.33 7.18
C THR A 109 23.05 2.51 6.25
N TRP A 110 24.19 3.00 6.75
CA TRP A 110 25.33 3.41 5.92
C TRP A 110 25.85 2.29 5.03
N CYS A 111 25.99 1.08 5.56
CA CYS A 111 26.48 -0.07 4.79
C CYS A 111 25.60 -0.39 3.58
N SER A 112 24.28 -0.20 3.69
CA SER A 112 23.34 -0.43 2.59
C SER A 112 23.14 0.78 1.67
N LEU A 113 23.33 2.01 2.16
CA LEU A 113 23.06 3.23 1.41
C LEU A 113 24.30 3.86 0.77
N ASN A 114 25.51 3.39 1.05
CA ASN A 114 26.73 4.07 0.59
C ASN A 114 26.83 4.16 -0.94
N ASP A 115 26.55 3.06 -1.65
CA ASP A 115 26.58 3.07 -3.12
C ASP A 115 25.44 3.92 -3.71
N GLU A 116 24.22 3.79 -3.18
CA GLU A 116 23.07 4.64 -3.55
C GLU A 116 23.38 6.13 -3.35
N CYS A 117 23.92 6.50 -2.19
CA CYS A 117 24.31 7.87 -1.86
C CYS A 117 25.41 8.40 -2.79
N ARG A 118 26.35 7.55 -3.22
CA ARG A 118 27.36 7.95 -4.21
C ARG A 118 26.71 8.18 -5.58
N GLY A 119 25.87 7.24 -6.04
CA GLY A 119 25.14 7.34 -7.30
C GLY A 119 24.29 8.61 -7.38
N LEU A 120 23.53 8.91 -6.35
CA LEU A 120 22.72 10.13 -6.26
C LEU A 120 23.58 11.41 -6.25
N ALA A 121 24.72 11.40 -5.55
CA ALA A 121 25.63 12.55 -5.54
C ALA A 121 26.26 12.82 -6.92
N ASN A 122 26.55 11.76 -7.68
CA ASN A 122 27.09 11.85 -9.03
C ASN A 122 26.04 12.25 -10.08
N ASN A 123 24.75 12.16 -9.74
CA ASN A 123 23.64 12.46 -10.65
C ASN A 123 22.64 13.44 -9.99
N PRO A 124 23.01 14.72 -9.78
CA PRO A 124 22.15 15.70 -9.12
C PRO A 124 20.82 15.89 -9.86
N GLY A 125 19.72 15.99 -9.11
CA GLY A 125 18.37 16.19 -9.67
C GLY A 125 17.70 14.92 -10.18
N TRP A 126 18.40 13.79 -10.18
CA TRP A 126 17.83 12.50 -10.56
C TRP A 126 17.55 11.63 -9.33
N ILE A 127 16.31 11.13 -9.24
CA ILE A 127 15.89 10.17 -8.22
C ILE A 127 15.30 8.95 -8.92
N PRO A 128 15.96 7.79 -8.89
CA PRO A 128 15.43 6.57 -9.47
C PRO A 128 14.19 6.07 -8.73
N ASN A 129 13.41 5.22 -9.38
CA ASN A 129 12.26 4.60 -8.74
C ASN A 129 12.67 3.75 -7.52
N THR A 130 11.74 3.56 -6.59
CA THR A 130 12.01 2.87 -5.32
C THR A 130 12.53 1.44 -5.52
N PHE A 131 12.04 0.73 -6.54
CA PHE A 131 12.41 -0.65 -6.82
C PHE A 131 13.85 -0.78 -7.33
N ALA A 132 14.29 0.09 -8.25
CA ALA A 132 15.68 0.15 -8.71
C ALA A 132 16.65 0.44 -7.53
N ARG A 133 16.26 1.31 -6.60
CA ARG A 133 17.03 1.58 -5.38
C ARG A 133 17.14 0.35 -4.48
N LEU A 134 16.05 -0.42 -4.34
CA LEU A 134 16.07 -1.69 -3.63
C LEU A 134 16.99 -2.72 -4.31
N VAL A 135 16.92 -2.87 -5.64
CA VAL A 135 17.80 -3.76 -6.40
C VAL A 135 19.27 -3.39 -6.20
N ALA A 136 19.60 -2.10 -6.27
CA ALA A 136 20.95 -1.61 -6.00
C ALA A 136 21.42 -1.96 -4.58
N LYS A 137 20.55 -1.82 -3.56
CA LYS A 137 20.87 -2.24 -2.17
C LYS A 137 21.15 -3.74 -2.04
N VAL A 138 20.37 -4.58 -2.72
CA VAL A 138 20.59 -6.04 -2.74
C VAL A 138 21.93 -6.37 -3.38
N LEU A 139 22.26 -5.72 -4.50
CA LEU A 139 23.56 -5.89 -5.17
C LEU A 139 24.72 -5.45 -4.26
N THR A 140 24.63 -4.26 -3.65
CA THR A 140 25.63 -3.77 -2.70
C THR A 140 25.85 -4.75 -1.54
N ALA A 141 24.80 -5.41 -1.05
CA ALA A 141 24.93 -6.44 -0.03
C ALA A 141 25.66 -7.70 -0.55
N ARG A 142 25.33 -8.16 -1.76
CA ARG A 142 25.98 -9.32 -2.41
C ARG A 142 27.48 -9.09 -2.66
N ARG A 143 27.91 -7.85 -2.90
CA ARG A 143 29.33 -7.48 -3.09
C ARG A 143 30.27 -8.01 -2.00
N PHE A 144 29.77 -8.23 -0.78
CA PHE A 144 30.56 -8.71 0.35
C PHE A 144 30.63 -10.26 0.49
N GLY A 145 29.97 -11.06 -0.38
CA GLY A 145 30.15 -12.53 -0.50
C GLY A 145 28.86 -13.38 -0.62
N ARG A 146 28.71 -14.24 -1.66
CA ARG A 146 27.56 -15.18 -1.84
C ARG A 146 27.45 -16.23 -0.72
N GLU A 147 28.58 -16.81 -0.28
CA GLU A 147 28.61 -17.93 0.68
C GLU A 147 28.21 -17.53 2.12
N LEU A 148 28.13 -16.23 2.42
CA LEU A 148 27.80 -15.73 3.76
C LEU A 148 26.34 -15.24 3.88
N TYR A 149 25.72 -14.77 2.80
CA TYR A 149 24.36 -14.20 2.83
C TYR A 149 23.78 -13.99 1.40
N ASP A 150 23.12 -14.98 0.78
CA ASP A 150 22.10 -14.68 -0.24
C ASP A 150 20.76 -14.49 0.50
N PRO A 151 20.25 -13.24 0.57
CA PRO A 151 18.98 -12.97 1.23
C PRO A 151 17.78 -13.56 0.50
N LEU A 152 17.94 -13.97 -0.77
CA LEU A 152 16.83 -14.38 -1.61
C LEU A 152 16.73 -15.92 -1.64
N PRO A 153 15.51 -16.46 -1.56
CA PRO A 153 15.30 -17.89 -1.68
C PRO A 153 15.64 -18.39 -3.09
N ASP A 154 16.11 -19.63 -3.17
CA ASP A 154 16.32 -20.38 -4.42
C ASP A 154 14.98 -20.96 -4.90
N TYR A 155 13.99 -20.11 -5.16
CA TYR A 155 12.79 -20.58 -5.85
C TYR A 155 13.08 -20.66 -7.34
N PRO A 156 12.56 -21.69 -8.05
CA PRO A 156 12.46 -21.60 -9.49
C PRO A 156 11.61 -20.36 -9.78
N VAL A 157 12.24 -19.31 -10.32
CA VAL A 157 11.51 -18.30 -11.08
C VAL A 157 10.75 -19.13 -12.09
N ALA A 158 9.42 -19.02 -12.13
CA ALA A 158 8.67 -19.74 -13.15
C ALA A 158 9.36 -19.46 -14.50
N ASP A 159 9.45 -20.47 -15.35
CA ASP A 159 9.79 -20.29 -16.77
C ASP A 159 8.69 -19.43 -17.43
N THR A 160 8.51 -18.19 -16.98
CA THR A 160 8.15 -17.11 -17.87
C THR A 160 9.32 -17.08 -18.84
N ASP A 161 9.05 -17.39 -20.11
CA ASP A 161 9.94 -17.07 -21.21
C ASP A 161 10.38 -15.60 -21.04
N CYS A 162 11.50 -15.38 -20.34
CA CYS A 162 12.16 -14.09 -20.20
C CYS A 162 12.85 -13.70 -21.52
N THR A 163 12.41 -14.27 -22.66
CA THR A 163 12.89 -13.92 -23.99
C THR A 163 12.46 -12.52 -24.41
N HIS A 164 11.59 -11.86 -23.62
CA HIS A 164 11.21 -10.47 -23.82
C HIS A 164 11.58 -9.65 -22.59
N ILE A 165 12.75 -9.04 -22.65
CA ILE A 165 13.09 -7.89 -21.82
C ILE A 165 11.98 -6.84 -22.03
N ASN A 166 11.16 -6.61 -21.01
CA ASN A 166 10.17 -5.53 -21.07
C ASN A 166 10.85 -4.18 -20.79
N GLU A 167 10.29 -3.09 -21.32
CA GLU A 167 10.86 -1.74 -21.15
C GLU A 167 11.01 -1.33 -19.68
N GLU A 168 10.16 -1.86 -18.79
CA GLU A 168 10.26 -1.62 -17.35
C GLU A 168 11.55 -2.19 -16.76
N THR A 169 11.92 -3.42 -17.15
CA THR A 169 13.13 -4.10 -16.68
C THR A 169 14.39 -3.42 -17.20
N LEU A 170 14.37 -2.90 -18.44
CA LEU A 170 15.46 -2.04 -18.95
C LEU A 170 15.62 -0.76 -18.15
N LYS A 171 14.51 -0.06 -17.86
CA LYS A 171 14.55 1.16 -17.02
C LYS A 171 15.10 0.89 -15.62
N ILE A 172 14.75 -0.26 -15.05
CA ILE A 172 15.31 -0.71 -13.76
C ILE A 172 16.79 -1.00 -13.90
N HIS A 173 17.20 -1.75 -14.92
CA HIS A 173 18.60 -2.05 -15.21
C HIS A 173 19.43 -0.75 -15.33
N ASP A 174 19.02 0.18 -16.20
CA ASP A 174 19.75 1.42 -16.43
C ASP A 174 19.84 2.27 -15.15
N SER A 175 18.76 2.34 -14.38
CA SER A 175 18.76 3.05 -13.09
C SER A 175 19.70 2.40 -12.07
N VAL A 176 19.75 1.07 -12.01
CA VAL A 176 20.66 0.35 -11.12
C VAL A 176 22.11 0.56 -11.54
N ILE A 177 22.39 0.49 -12.85
CA ILE A 177 23.72 0.74 -13.40
C ILE A 177 24.17 2.17 -13.06
N GLN A 178 23.31 3.16 -13.31
CA GLN A 178 23.60 4.56 -13.01
C GLN A 178 23.83 4.82 -11.50
N LEU A 179 23.13 4.10 -10.61
CA LEU A 179 23.36 4.17 -9.16
C LEU A 179 24.71 3.57 -8.74
N LEU A 180 25.08 2.44 -9.33
CA LEU A 180 26.23 1.65 -8.89
C LEU A 180 27.53 2.02 -9.61
N ALA A 181 27.44 2.59 -10.81
CA ALA A 181 28.57 2.92 -11.66
C ALA A 181 29.54 3.89 -10.97
N GLN A 182 30.81 3.65 -11.25
CA GLN A 182 31.82 4.68 -11.08
C GLN A 182 31.93 5.42 -12.41
N PRO A 183 31.90 6.76 -12.42
CA PRO A 183 32.25 7.49 -13.63
C PRO A 183 33.73 7.24 -13.93
N GLU A 184 34.00 6.60 -15.06
CA GLU A 184 35.35 6.48 -15.62
C GLU A 184 35.44 7.42 -16.83
N CYS A 185 36.52 8.21 -16.91
CA CYS A 185 36.78 9.06 -18.06
C CYS A 185 37.54 8.27 -19.11
N GLU A 186 36.94 8.08 -20.29
CA GLU A 186 37.65 7.61 -21.47
C GLU A 186 37.69 8.77 -22.49
N GLY A 187 38.78 9.54 -22.46
CA GLY A 187 38.89 10.80 -23.19
C GLY A 187 37.96 11.89 -22.63
N GLU A 188 37.13 12.48 -23.49
CA GLU A 188 36.11 13.49 -23.12
C GLU A 188 34.73 12.87 -22.80
N THR A 189 34.58 11.55 -22.90
CA THR A 189 33.30 10.86 -22.67
C THR A 189 33.25 10.25 -21.28
N LEU A 190 32.17 10.53 -20.53
CA LEU A 190 31.87 9.83 -19.28
C LEU A 190 31.29 8.45 -19.61
N ILE A 191 31.97 7.39 -19.18
CA ILE A 191 31.47 6.02 -19.31
C ILE A 191 31.10 5.52 -17.91
N TYR A 192 29.89 5.00 -17.79
CA TYR A 192 29.40 4.35 -16.58
C TYR A 192 29.61 2.84 -16.72
N THR A 193 30.73 2.33 -16.19
CA THR A 193 30.98 0.88 -16.17
C THR A 193 30.55 0.29 -14.83
N VAL A 194 29.69 -0.73 -14.87
CA VAL A 194 29.42 -1.59 -13.71
C VAL A 194 29.92 -2.98 -14.06
N ARG A 195 30.94 -3.44 -13.31
CA ARG A 195 31.36 -4.83 -13.40
C ARG A 195 30.39 -5.68 -12.58
N LEU A 196 29.31 -6.15 -13.20
CA LEU A 196 28.28 -6.98 -12.55
C LEU A 196 28.87 -8.22 -11.85
N CYS A 197 30.00 -8.75 -12.33
CA CYS A 197 30.75 -9.81 -11.67
C CYS A 197 31.21 -9.44 -10.24
N GLN A 198 31.47 -8.16 -9.94
CA GLN A 198 31.79 -7.69 -8.58
C GLN A 198 30.59 -7.81 -7.62
N TYR A 199 29.38 -7.87 -8.17
CA TYR A 199 28.13 -8.03 -7.42
C TYR A 199 27.62 -9.47 -7.47
N GLN A 200 28.45 -10.40 -7.98
CA GLN A 200 28.13 -11.81 -8.12
C GLN A 200 26.83 -12.00 -8.91
N ILE A 201 26.81 -11.43 -10.12
CA ILE A 201 25.92 -11.84 -11.20
C ILE A 201 26.84 -12.58 -12.19
N ASP A 202 26.60 -13.88 -12.37
CA ASP A 202 27.22 -14.76 -13.35
C ASP A 202 26.28 -14.95 -14.55
N GLU A 203 26.73 -15.68 -15.57
CA GLU A 203 25.93 -15.96 -16.77
C GLU A 203 24.63 -16.75 -16.45
N GLU A 204 24.60 -17.51 -15.35
CA GLU A 204 23.42 -18.29 -14.90
C GLU A 204 22.39 -17.46 -14.11
N ASP A 205 22.80 -16.61 -13.16
CA ASP A 205 21.91 -15.79 -12.30
C ASP A 205 21.71 -14.38 -12.88
N GLY A 206 21.59 -14.27 -14.21
CA GLY A 206 21.53 -13.00 -14.95
C GLY A 206 20.64 -11.93 -14.32
N PHE A 207 20.89 -10.65 -14.60
CA PHE A 207 20.25 -9.51 -13.91
C PHE A 207 18.71 -9.65 -13.81
N GLU A 208 18.07 -10.16 -14.87
CA GLU A 208 16.63 -10.42 -14.92
C GLU A 208 16.17 -11.50 -13.94
N THR A 209 16.90 -12.62 -13.84
CA THR A 209 16.65 -13.68 -12.86
C THR A 209 16.72 -13.12 -11.44
N LEU A 210 17.73 -12.30 -11.15
CA LEU A 210 17.85 -11.64 -9.85
C LEU A 210 16.67 -10.67 -9.59
N VAL A 211 16.29 -9.86 -10.57
CA VAL A 211 15.14 -8.96 -10.46
C VAL A 211 13.84 -9.74 -10.21
N GLY A 212 13.67 -10.89 -10.87
CA GLY A 212 12.55 -11.82 -10.64
C GLY A 212 12.55 -12.36 -9.22
N ARG A 213 13.71 -12.81 -8.71
CA ARG A 213 13.87 -13.28 -7.32
C ARG A 213 13.57 -12.18 -6.30
N ILE A 214 14.08 -10.96 -6.51
CA ILE A 214 13.77 -9.79 -5.66
C ILE A 214 12.27 -9.49 -5.69
N SER A 215 11.68 -9.41 -6.87
CA SER A 215 10.23 -9.15 -7.05
C SER A 215 9.40 -10.19 -6.31
N SER A 216 9.79 -11.46 -6.37
CA SER A 216 9.08 -12.57 -5.72
C SER A 216 9.02 -12.46 -4.20
N CYS A 217 9.92 -11.68 -3.59
CA CYS A 217 10.02 -11.48 -2.14
C CYS A 217 9.59 -10.09 -1.69
N LEU A 218 9.05 -9.27 -2.59
CA LEU A 218 8.76 -7.87 -2.36
C LEU A 218 7.47 -7.65 -1.55
N PHE A 219 7.54 -6.78 -0.56
CA PHE A 219 6.39 -6.32 0.22
C PHE A 219 6.38 -4.80 0.32
N THR A 220 5.18 -4.21 0.21
CA THR A 220 4.94 -2.82 0.60
C THR A 220 5.09 -2.70 2.12
N LEU A 221 5.86 -1.70 2.54
CA LEU A 221 6.04 -1.35 3.94
C LEU A 221 5.04 -0.26 4.31
N TYR A 222 4.38 -0.44 5.45
CA TYR A 222 3.45 0.54 5.99
C TYR A 222 3.98 1.11 7.30
N ASP A 223 3.69 2.38 7.57
CA ASP A 223 3.92 2.97 8.89
C ASP A 223 2.87 2.50 9.91
N THR A 224 2.99 3.00 11.14
CA THR A 224 2.07 2.68 12.25
C THR A 224 0.64 3.19 12.05
N SER A 225 0.45 4.08 11.09
CA SER A 225 -0.83 4.65 10.67
C SER A 225 -1.31 4.01 9.35
N THR A 226 -0.68 2.91 8.94
CA THR A 226 -0.99 2.13 7.73
C THR A 226 -0.81 2.87 6.40
N ASN A 227 -0.03 3.95 6.38
CA ASN A 227 0.34 4.61 5.13
C ASN A 227 1.50 3.87 4.45
N PRO A 228 1.47 3.68 3.13
CA PRO A 228 2.57 3.05 2.41
C PRO A 228 3.79 3.98 2.41
N VAL A 229 4.89 3.54 3.04
CA VAL A 229 6.12 4.35 3.17
C VAL A 229 7.27 3.84 2.32
N GLY A 230 7.19 2.62 1.79
CA GLY A 230 8.28 2.06 1.00
C GLY A 230 8.07 0.60 0.66
N ILE A 231 9.17 -0.07 0.34
CA ILE A 231 9.21 -1.49 0.00
C ILE A 231 10.36 -2.17 0.74
N GLY A 232 10.21 -3.46 1.02
CA GLY A 232 11.25 -4.30 1.62
C GLY A 232 11.04 -5.75 1.21
N LEU A 233 11.96 -6.63 1.58
CA LEU A 233 11.87 -8.04 1.25
C LEU A 233 11.55 -8.88 2.49
N SER A 234 10.82 -9.97 2.31
CA SER A 234 10.63 -10.98 3.36
C SER A 234 10.62 -12.39 2.76
N PRO A 235 11.79 -13.07 2.74
CA PRO A 235 11.89 -14.45 2.27
C PRO A 235 11.01 -15.43 3.05
N ASP A 236 10.86 -15.19 4.36
CA ASP A 236 10.02 -16.03 5.22
C ASP A 236 8.56 -16.01 4.73
N LEU A 237 8.03 -14.82 4.46
CA LEU A 237 6.62 -14.61 4.12
C LEU A 237 6.33 -14.75 2.61
N SER A 238 7.35 -14.66 1.74
CA SER A 238 7.17 -14.80 0.28
C SER A 238 6.79 -16.22 -0.17
N SER A 239 7.02 -17.20 0.71
CA SER A 239 6.62 -18.60 0.55
C SER A 239 5.09 -18.81 0.64
N ILE A 240 4.38 -17.90 1.33
CA ILE A 240 2.93 -17.97 1.55
C ILE A 240 2.21 -17.66 0.24
N ARG A 241 1.26 -18.50 -0.17
CA ARG A 241 0.58 -18.39 -1.46
C ARG A 241 -0.34 -17.17 -1.58
N GLN A 242 -0.47 -16.67 -2.80
CA GLN A 242 -1.50 -15.71 -3.20
C GLN A 242 -2.93 -16.26 -3.07
N SER A 243 -3.88 -15.42 -2.63
CA SER A 243 -5.32 -15.61 -2.80
C SER A 243 -6.04 -14.27 -3.01
N CYS A 244 -7.06 -14.23 -3.89
CA CYS A 244 -7.97 -13.07 -4.00
C CYS A 244 -9.02 -12.99 -2.88
N LYS A 245 -9.04 -13.98 -1.99
CA LYS A 245 -9.79 -13.98 -0.73
C LYS A 245 -8.86 -14.53 0.35
N PRO A 246 -7.83 -13.75 0.74
CA PRO A 246 -6.80 -14.22 1.66
C PRO A 246 -7.39 -14.47 3.05
N ASN A 247 -6.75 -15.33 3.82
CA ASN A 247 -7.09 -15.54 5.23
C ASN A 247 -6.13 -14.85 6.19
N CYS A 248 -5.03 -14.27 5.69
CA CYS A 248 -4.09 -13.49 6.46
C CYS A 248 -3.71 -12.18 5.75
N GLN A 249 -3.19 -11.23 6.53
CA GLN A 249 -2.71 -9.94 6.07
C GLN A 249 -1.34 -9.62 6.71
N ILE A 250 -0.47 -8.95 5.96
CA ILE A 250 0.76 -8.39 6.51
C ILE A 250 0.48 -6.99 7.06
N VAL A 251 0.92 -6.75 8.29
CA VAL A 251 0.74 -5.48 9.01
C VAL A 251 2.03 -5.04 9.71
N PHE A 252 2.09 -3.75 10.03
CA PHE A 252 3.26 -3.10 10.64
C PHE A 252 2.87 -2.29 11.88
N HIS A 253 2.18 -2.92 12.82
CA HIS A 253 1.59 -2.25 13.98
C HIS A 253 2.62 -1.53 14.88
N THR A 254 3.88 -1.97 14.92
CA THR A 254 5.00 -1.28 15.59
C THR A 254 5.86 -0.42 14.67
N GLY A 255 5.60 -0.46 13.36
CA GLY A 255 6.37 0.22 12.32
C GLY A 255 7.35 -0.69 11.57
N PRO A 256 7.72 -0.31 10.33
CA PRO A 256 8.31 -1.23 9.35
C PRO A 256 9.81 -1.50 9.53
N ASN A 257 10.50 -0.66 10.30
CA ASN A 257 11.93 -0.83 10.59
C ASN A 257 12.19 -1.14 12.07
N VAL A 258 11.20 -1.74 12.75
CA VAL A 258 11.34 -2.30 14.10
C VAL A 258 11.61 -3.79 13.99
N LYS A 259 12.47 -4.30 14.88
CA LYS A 259 12.74 -5.74 14.96
C LYS A 259 11.45 -6.49 15.25
N ASP A 260 11.17 -7.52 14.45
CA ASP A 260 9.93 -8.30 14.48
C ASP A 260 8.67 -7.44 14.22
N GLY A 261 8.80 -6.29 13.55
CA GLY A 261 7.71 -5.36 13.29
C GLY A 261 6.82 -5.68 12.09
N MET A 262 7.18 -6.67 11.28
CA MET A 262 6.35 -7.18 10.18
C MET A 262 5.61 -8.43 10.66
N SER A 263 4.29 -8.31 10.83
CA SER A 263 3.45 -9.36 11.42
C SER A 263 2.46 -9.90 10.39
N LEU A 264 2.31 -11.23 10.38
CA LEU A 264 1.25 -11.96 9.67
C LEU A 264 0.07 -12.12 10.63
N VAL A 265 -1.03 -11.44 10.33
CA VAL A 265 -2.25 -11.43 11.16
C VAL A 265 -3.37 -12.18 10.45
N ALA A 266 -4.13 -12.97 11.20
CA ALA A 266 -5.30 -13.69 10.69
C ALA A 266 -6.47 -12.73 10.43
N ASN A 267 -7.05 -12.77 9.23
CA ASN A 267 -8.24 -11.98 8.86
C ASN A 267 -9.56 -12.71 9.12
N LYS A 268 -9.49 -13.99 9.51
CA LYS A 268 -10.61 -14.84 9.92
C LYS A 268 -10.05 -15.99 10.76
N THR A 269 -10.92 -16.75 11.40
CA THR A 269 -10.52 -17.99 12.08
C THR A 269 -9.86 -18.97 11.11
N ILE A 270 -8.74 -19.58 11.53
CA ILE A 270 -7.96 -20.55 10.76
C ILE A 270 -7.71 -21.78 11.63
N TYR A 271 -8.08 -22.96 11.12
CA TYR A 271 -7.91 -24.22 11.82
C TYR A 271 -6.54 -24.86 11.53
N PRO A 272 -5.95 -25.62 12.48
CA PRO A 272 -4.74 -26.40 12.24
C PRO A 272 -4.83 -27.24 10.96
N GLY A 273 -3.78 -27.23 10.15
CA GLY A 273 -3.74 -27.90 8.84
C GLY A 273 -4.33 -27.09 7.67
N GLU A 274 -5.03 -25.98 7.91
CA GLU A 274 -5.51 -25.11 6.83
C GLU A 274 -4.37 -24.34 6.15
N GLU A 275 -4.54 -24.06 4.86
CA GLU A 275 -3.58 -23.29 4.08
C GLU A 275 -3.63 -21.80 4.43
N ILE A 276 -2.45 -21.22 4.65
CA ILE A 276 -2.26 -19.80 4.88
C ILE A 276 -2.06 -19.11 3.53
N THR A 277 -2.77 -18.01 3.33
CA THR A 277 -2.78 -17.24 2.08
C THR A 277 -2.81 -15.75 2.37
N ILE A 278 -2.09 -14.98 1.55
CA ILE A 278 -2.05 -13.51 1.58
C ILE A 278 -2.42 -12.96 0.20
N SER A 279 -2.62 -11.63 0.09
CA SER A 279 -2.68 -10.97 -1.21
C SER A 279 -1.36 -10.25 -1.53
N TYR A 280 -0.85 -10.48 -2.74
CA TYR A 280 0.34 -9.90 -3.37
C TYR A 280 -0.03 -8.67 -4.19
N ILE A 281 -1.31 -8.57 -4.54
CA ILE A 281 -1.86 -7.58 -5.44
C ILE A 281 -3.02 -6.85 -4.78
N ASP A 282 -3.34 -5.69 -5.33
CA ASP A 282 -4.50 -4.92 -4.93
C ASP A 282 -5.80 -5.59 -5.42
N LEU A 283 -6.73 -5.84 -4.48
CA LEU A 283 -8.00 -6.51 -4.74
C LEU A 283 -9.09 -5.58 -5.27
N ALA A 284 -8.84 -4.26 -5.27
CA ALA A 284 -9.68 -3.29 -5.98
C ALA A 284 -9.36 -3.20 -7.48
N LEU A 285 -8.27 -3.82 -7.95
CA LEU A 285 -8.03 -4.00 -9.39
C LEU A 285 -9.07 -4.96 -10.02
N PRO A 286 -9.56 -4.68 -11.23
CA PRO A 286 -10.38 -5.62 -11.99
C PRO A 286 -9.61 -6.91 -12.33
N ILE A 287 -10.33 -8.01 -12.55
CA ILE A 287 -9.78 -9.37 -12.73
C ILE A 287 -8.66 -9.41 -13.78
N HIS A 288 -8.83 -8.73 -14.91
CA HIS A 288 -7.83 -8.73 -15.99
C HIS A 288 -6.52 -8.03 -15.56
N LEU A 289 -6.59 -6.96 -14.77
CA LEU A 289 -5.40 -6.30 -14.22
C LEU A 289 -4.78 -7.12 -13.09
N ARG A 290 -5.59 -7.81 -12.28
CA ARG A 290 -5.09 -8.77 -11.28
C ARG A 290 -4.31 -9.90 -11.92
N GLN A 291 -4.81 -10.43 -13.02
CA GLN A 291 -4.15 -11.47 -13.79
C GLN A 291 -2.81 -10.97 -14.34
N ALA A 292 -2.79 -9.83 -15.03
CA ALA A 292 -1.55 -9.23 -15.55
C ALA A 292 -0.52 -8.95 -14.44
N ALA A 293 -0.97 -8.50 -13.26
CA ALA A 293 -0.10 -8.27 -12.11
C ALA A 293 0.49 -9.57 -11.54
N LEU A 294 -0.25 -10.68 -11.57
CA LEU A 294 0.16 -11.99 -11.05
C LEU A 294 1.01 -12.81 -12.02
N GLU A 295 0.86 -12.59 -13.33
CA GLU A 295 1.71 -13.20 -14.36
C GLU A 295 3.19 -12.89 -14.14
N LYS A 296 3.52 -11.68 -13.64
CA LYS A 296 4.89 -11.28 -13.25
C LYS A 296 5.51 -12.16 -12.17
N PHE A 297 4.70 -12.90 -11.41
CA PHE A 297 5.14 -13.83 -10.38
C PHE A 297 5.03 -15.30 -10.83
N GLY A 298 4.76 -15.54 -12.11
CA GLY A 298 4.59 -16.88 -12.68
C GLY A 298 3.27 -17.55 -12.31
N PHE A 299 2.25 -16.80 -11.85
CA PHE A 299 0.94 -17.37 -11.57
C PHE A 299 0.01 -17.22 -12.77
N ASP A 300 -0.44 -18.35 -13.31
CA ASP A 300 -1.65 -18.37 -14.12
C ASP A 300 -2.88 -18.24 -13.21
N HIS A 301 -3.24 -16.99 -12.91
CA HIS A 301 -4.40 -16.68 -12.09
C HIS A 301 -5.73 -17.13 -12.76
N SER A 302 -5.77 -17.22 -14.09
CA SER A 302 -7.00 -17.50 -14.86
C SER A 302 -7.57 -18.90 -14.60
N GLN A 303 -6.70 -19.88 -14.32
CA GLN A 303 -7.07 -21.28 -14.09
C GLN A 303 -7.10 -21.66 -12.60
N LEU A 304 -6.51 -20.84 -11.72
CA LEU A 304 -6.19 -21.26 -10.35
C LEU A 304 -6.97 -20.54 -9.24
N CYS A 305 -7.66 -19.43 -9.54
CA CYS A 305 -8.38 -18.66 -8.53
C CYS A 305 -9.90 -18.98 -8.55
N PRO A 306 -10.43 -19.76 -7.57
CA PRO A 306 -11.84 -20.13 -7.56
C PRO A 306 -12.75 -18.91 -7.45
N HIS A 307 -12.33 -17.88 -6.71
CA HIS A 307 -13.10 -16.66 -6.51
C HIS A 307 -13.30 -15.89 -7.82
N CYS A 308 -12.22 -15.66 -8.58
CA CYS A 308 -12.29 -14.96 -9.85
C CYS A 308 -12.99 -15.80 -10.92
N TRP A 309 -12.79 -17.12 -10.93
CA TRP A 309 -13.50 -18.02 -11.82
C TRP A 309 -15.02 -18.03 -11.58
N MET A 310 -15.45 -18.00 -10.31
CA MET A 310 -16.87 -17.97 -9.93
C MET A 310 -17.54 -16.61 -10.15
N THR A 311 -16.77 -15.54 -10.31
CA THR A 311 -17.31 -14.20 -10.53
C THR A 311 -17.96 -14.10 -11.91
N ILE A 312 -19.26 -13.86 -11.95
CA ILE A 312 -20.03 -13.77 -13.20
C ILE A 312 -19.76 -12.43 -13.91
N VAL A 313 -19.91 -11.33 -13.17
CA VAL A 313 -19.59 -9.97 -13.64
C VAL A 313 -18.70 -9.29 -12.60
N ASP A 314 -17.55 -8.79 -13.04
CA ASP A 314 -16.65 -8.02 -12.19
C ASP A 314 -17.16 -6.59 -12.03
N CYS A 315 -17.67 -6.25 -10.85
CA CYS A 315 -18.16 -4.91 -10.53
C CYS A 315 -17.08 -3.82 -10.67
N ARG A 316 -15.80 -4.19 -10.63
CA ARG A 316 -14.65 -3.30 -10.86
C ARG A 316 -14.48 -2.92 -12.34
N TRP A 317 -15.23 -3.58 -13.22
CA TRP A 317 -15.18 -3.41 -14.69
C TRP A 317 -16.57 -3.60 -15.33
N ALA A 318 -17.57 -2.90 -14.80
CA ALA A 318 -18.97 -2.99 -15.24
C ALA A 318 -19.67 -1.62 -15.26
N ALA A 319 -20.75 -1.50 -16.03
CA ALA A 319 -21.66 -0.36 -16.05
C ALA A 319 -23.00 -0.70 -15.37
N LYS A 320 -23.73 0.31 -14.88
CA LYS A 320 -25.08 0.14 -14.34
C LYS A 320 -26.08 -0.08 -15.47
N HIS A 321 -26.95 -1.08 -15.32
CA HIS A 321 -28.11 -1.21 -16.19
C HIS A 321 -29.25 -0.32 -15.66
N GLN A 322 -29.34 0.91 -16.16
CA GLN A 322 -30.28 1.93 -15.67
C GLN A 322 -31.76 1.52 -15.75
N LYS A 323 -32.14 0.66 -16.69
CA LYS A 323 -33.52 0.18 -16.84
C LYS A 323 -33.81 -1.10 -16.05
N CYS A 324 -32.81 -1.67 -15.38
CA CYS A 324 -32.99 -2.87 -14.58
C CYS A 324 -33.70 -2.55 -13.27
N THR A 325 -34.86 -3.17 -13.03
CA THR A 325 -35.59 -3.06 -11.77
C THR A 325 -34.84 -3.71 -10.59
N MET A 326 -33.88 -4.59 -10.87
CA MET A 326 -33.06 -5.32 -9.88
C MET A 326 -31.66 -4.71 -9.72
N SER A 327 -31.44 -3.48 -10.21
CA SER A 327 -30.15 -2.78 -10.14
C SER A 327 -28.97 -3.59 -10.70
N GLY A 328 -29.22 -4.32 -11.78
CA GLY A 328 -28.19 -5.14 -12.42
C GLY A 328 -27.08 -4.31 -13.08
N ILE A 329 -25.98 -4.99 -13.35
CA ILE A 329 -24.76 -4.46 -13.96
C ILE A 329 -24.42 -5.21 -15.23
N ILE A 330 -23.65 -4.56 -16.11
CA ILE A 330 -23.28 -5.03 -17.44
C ILE A 330 -21.75 -5.01 -17.53
N PRO A 331 -21.08 -6.13 -17.86
CA PRO A 331 -19.63 -6.16 -17.96
C PRO A 331 -19.12 -5.30 -19.13
N LEU A 332 -18.01 -4.57 -18.91
CA LEU A 332 -17.37 -3.75 -19.96
C LEU A 332 -16.44 -4.55 -20.88
N SER A 333 -15.99 -5.73 -20.43
CA SER A 333 -15.21 -6.68 -21.22
C SER A 333 -15.99 -7.97 -21.45
N SER A 334 -15.50 -8.83 -22.33
CA SER A 334 -15.93 -10.23 -22.38
C SER A 334 -15.63 -10.92 -21.05
N SER A 335 -16.49 -11.87 -20.67
CA SER A 335 -16.23 -12.75 -19.53
C SER A 335 -15.05 -13.66 -19.84
N PRO A 336 -14.16 -13.96 -18.87
CA PRO A 336 -13.12 -14.97 -19.06
C PRO A 336 -13.68 -16.35 -19.48
N ARG A 337 -14.98 -16.60 -19.25
CA ARG A 337 -15.66 -17.84 -19.65
C ARG A 337 -16.01 -17.92 -21.14
N SER A 338 -15.89 -16.84 -21.92
CA SER A 338 -16.12 -16.88 -23.37
C SER A 338 -14.86 -17.34 -24.10
N SER A 339 -14.50 -18.61 -23.95
CA SER A 339 -13.45 -19.21 -24.77
C SER A 339 -13.91 -19.32 -26.23
N LYS A 340 -13.11 -18.77 -27.13
CA LYS A 340 -13.05 -19.08 -28.58
C LYS A 340 -14.23 -18.64 -29.45
N SER A 341 -14.30 -17.34 -29.77
CA SER A 341 -14.39 -16.87 -31.16
C SER A 341 -14.38 -15.34 -31.24
N GLU A 342 -13.20 -14.72 -31.15
CA GLU A 342 -13.03 -13.39 -31.76
C GLU A 342 -12.93 -13.59 -33.27
N ARG A 343 -14.08 -13.81 -33.92
CA ARG A 343 -14.17 -13.43 -35.33
C ARG A 343 -14.26 -11.91 -35.32
N ARG A 344 -13.36 -11.25 -36.04
CA ARG A 344 -13.52 -9.85 -36.44
C ARG A 344 -14.84 -9.73 -37.19
N ILE A 345 -15.92 -9.43 -36.46
CA ILE A 345 -17.16 -8.96 -37.06
C ILE A 345 -17.00 -7.45 -37.11
N THR A 346 -16.36 -6.97 -38.18
CA THR A 346 -16.40 -5.56 -38.52
C THR A 346 -17.85 -5.20 -38.86
N GLY A 347 -18.55 -4.55 -37.92
CA GLY A 347 -19.86 -3.92 -38.17
C GLY A 347 -21.02 -4.28 -37.23
N SER A 348 -20.85 -5.14 -36.22
CA SER A 348 -21.92 -5.41 -35.23
C SER A 348 -21.69 -4.67 -33.92
N VAL A 349 -22.69 -3.91 -33.45
CA VAL A 349 -22.74 -3.30 -32.11
C VAL A 349 -22.48 -4.37 -31.05
N GLU A 350 -21.47 -4.16 -30.22
CA GLU A 350 -21.12 -5.12 -29.16
C GLU A 350 -22.17 -5.05 -28.05
N GLN A 351 -22.79 -6.19 -27.73
CA GLN A 351 -23.80 -6.30 -26.67
C GLN A 351 -23.33 -7.22 -25.55
N ARG A 352 -23.80 -6.95 -24.34
CA ARG A 352 -23.53 -7.75 -23.15
C ARG A 352 -24.79 -7.93 -22.31
N GLU A 353 -24.89 -9.09 -21.71
CA GLU A 353 -26.01 -9.48 -20.86
C GLU A 353 -25.90 -8.81 -19.48
N CYS A 354 -27.00 -8.27 -18.99
CA CYS A 354 -27.14 -7.81 -17.61
C CYS A 354 -27.19 -9.00 -16.64
N ASP A 355 -26.43 -8.94 -15.54
CA ASP A 355 -26.30 -10.03 -14.56
C ASP A 355 -27.58 -10.40 -13.79
N ARG A 356 -28.62 -9.54 -13.82
CA ARG A 356 -29.88 -9.76 -13.10
C ARG A 356 -31.08 -10.03 -14.00
N CYS A 357 -31.26 -9.27 -15.07
CA CYS A 357 -32.44 -9.38 -15.93
C CYS A 357 -32.17 -10.05 -17.28
N SER A 358 -30.93 -10.46 -17.55
CA SER A 358 -30.53 -11.14 -18.79
C SER A 358 -30.80 -10.36 -20.09
N GLU A 359 -31.06 -9.06 -19.99
CA GLU A 359 -31.23 -8.20 -21.17
C GLU A 359 -29.87 -7.93 -21.83
N ASN A 360 -29.82 -8.00 -23.15
CA ASN A 360 -28.61 -7.68 -23.93
C ASN A 360 -28.55 -6.18 -24.21
N ILE A 361 -27.53 -5.54 -23.63
CA ILE A 361 -27.35 -4.09 -23.69
C ILE A 361 -26.12 -3.74 -24.55
N PRO A 362 -26.25 -2.82 -25.53
CA PRO A 362 -25.11 -2.26 -26.25
C PRO A 362 -24.09 -1.61 -25.31
N ILE A 363 -22.81 -1.99 -25.43
CA ILE A 363 -21.78 -1.51 -24.50
C ILE A 363 -20.88 -0.39 -25.04
N ASP A 364 -20.94 -0.09 -26.34
CA ASP A 364 -20.06 0.89 -26.98
C ASP A 364 -20.10 2.26 -26.30
N LYS A 365 -21.32 2.72 -25.94
CA LYS A 365 -21.50 3.98 -25.20
C LYS A 365 -20.87 3.96 -23.81
N PHE A 366 -20.90 2.82 -23.11
CA PHE A 366 -20.28 2.70 -21.80
C PHE A 366 -18.76 2.66 -21.90
N LYS A 367 -18.20 1.97 -22.90
CA LYS A 367 -16.75 1.98 -23.18
C LYS A 367 -16.26 3.38 -23.51
N GLN A 368 -16.93 4.07 -24.44
CA GLN A 368 -16.62 5.46 -24.79
C GLN A 368 -16.66 6.36 -23.55
N ARG A 369 -17.70 6.21 -22.70
CA ARG A 369 -17.83 7.02 -21.49
C ARG A 369 -16.73 6.73 -20.46
N TYR A 370 -16.25 5.49 -20.38
CA TYR A 370 -15.13 5.11 -19.54
C TYR A 370 -13.81 5.71 -20.06
N GLU A 371 -13.58 5.67 -21.38
CA GLU A 371 -12.42 6.29 -22.02
C GLU A 371 -12.41 7.82 -21.85
N GLU A 372 -13.57 8.47 -21.96
CA GLU A 372 -13.76 9.90 -21.67
C GLU A 372 -13.43 10.25 -20.21
N LEU A 373 -13.73 9.36 -19.26
CA LEU A 373 -13.30 9.57 -17.87
C LEU A 373 -11.77 9.54 -17.81
N MET A 374 -11.17 8.47 -18.31
CA MET A 374 -9.73 8.25 -18.20
C MET A 374 -8.92 9.33 -18.94
N SER A 375 -9.46 9.95 -19.99
CA SER A 375 -8.80 11.08 -20.65
C SER A 375 -8.79 12.36 -19.80
N VAL A 376 -9.75 12.52 -18.88
CA VAL A 376 -9.83 13.67 -17.96
C VAL A 376 -9.02 13.42 -16.69
N VAL A 377 -9.17 12.24 -16.08
CA VAL A 377 -8.55 11.94 -14.77
C VAL A 377 -7.24 11.16 -14.88
N GLY A 378 -6.77 10.85 -16.09
CA GLY A 378 -5.60 9.99 -16.33
C GLY A 378 -4.35 10.45 -15.58
N GLU A 379 -3.99 11.73 -15.71
CA GLU A 379 -2.82 12.29 -15.01
C GLU A 379 -2.98 12.29 -13.49
N ILE A 380 -4.17 12.61 -12.99
CA ILE A 380 -4.51 12.58 -11.56
C ILE A 380 -4.40 11.14 -11.03
N TRP A 381 -4.90 10.18 -11.80
CA TRP A 381 -4.82 8.77 -11.47
C TRP A 381 -3.38 8.26 -11.47
N GLU A 382 -2.57 8.64 -12.46
CA GLU A 382 -1.15 8.31 -12.47
C GLU A 382 -0.40 8.86 -11.25
N LYS A 383 -0.72 10.09 -10.82
CA LYS A 383 -0.16 10.67 -9.59
C LYS A 383 -0.53 9.84 -8.37
N GLU A 384 -1.80 9.43 -8.25
CA GLU A 384 -2.26 8.57 -7.16
C GLU A 384 -1.54 7.21 -7.18
N GLN A 385 -1.44 6.57 -8.35
CA GLN A 385 -0.70 5.31 -8.51
C GLN A 385 0.79 5.44 -8.15
N LYS A 386 1.40 6.59 -8.46
CA LYS A 386 2.79 6.91 -8.11
C LYS A 386 2.96 7.27 -6.62
N GLY A 387 1.86 7.37 -5.85
CA GLY A 387 1.86 7.74 -4.44
C GLY A 387 2.13 9.22 -4.20
N VAL A 388 1.83 10.09 -5.17
CA VAL A 388 1.95 11.54 -5.01
C VAL A 388 0.81 12.03 -4.12
N LEU A 389 1.15 12.33 -2.86
CA LEU A 389 0.17 12.73 -1.85
C LEU A 389 -0.53 14.05 -2.19
N LEU A 390 0.23 15.07 -2.60
CA LEU A 390 -0.27 16.40 -2.94
C LEU A 390 0.44 16.96 -4.19
N PRO A 391 -0.23 17.84 -4.97
CA PRO A 391 0.40 18.63 -6.01
C PRO A 391 1.49 19.58 -5.49
N TYR A 392 2.27 20.16 -6.42
CA TYR A 392 3.42 21.00 -6.08
C TYR A 392 3.05 22.37 -5.51
N ASP A 393 1.84 22.86 -5.80
CA ASP A 393 1.35 24.17 -5.39
C ASP A 393 -0.17 24.17 -5.14
N GLU A 394 -0.65 25.27 -4.57
CA GLU A 394 -2.05 25.46 -4.18
C GLU A 394 -2.99 25.56 -5.39
N GLU A 395 -2.56 26.18 -6.49
CA GLU A 395 -3.35 26.32 -7.71
C GLU A 395 -3.62 24.95 -8.36
N ALA A 396 -2.59 24.11 -8.45
CA ALA A 396 -2.70 22.74 -8.92
C ALA A 396 -3.58 21.89 -8.00
N THR A 397 -3.52 22.11 -6.69
CA THR A 397 -4.40 21.45 -5.70
C THR A 397 -5.86 21.81 -5.93
N LEU A 398 -6.18 23.10 -6.06
CA LEU A 398 -7.53 23.58 -6.34
C LEU A 398 -8.05 23.10 -7.71
N GLY A 399 -7.19 23.04 -8.73
CA GLY A 399 -7.54 22.52 -10.05
C GLY A 399 -7.91 21.02 -10.03
N GLU A 400 -7.17 20.21 -9.28
CA GLU A 400 -7.51 18.79 -9.09
C GLU A 400 -8.83 18.61 -8.32
N ILE A 401 -9.06 19.41 -7.26
CA ILE A 401 -10.32 19.43 -6.49
C ILE A 401 -11.50 19.75 -7.41
N GLN A 402 -11.40 20.80 -8.22
CA GLN A 402 -12.46 21.20 -9.15
C GLN A 402 -12.77 20.11 -10.19
N THR A 403 -11.73 19.44 -10.68
CA THR A 403 -11.87 18.36 -11.66
C THR A 403 -12.59 17.15 -11.03
N LEU A 404 -12.15 16.71 -9.86
CA LEU A 404 -12.67 15.52 -9.18
C LEU A 404 -14.11 15.73 -8.69
N SER A 405 -14.40 16.87 -8.05
CA SER A 405 -15.76 17.24 -7.60
C SER A 405 -16.79 17.22 -8.73
N THR A 406 -16.38 17.61 -9.94
CA THR A 406 -17.26 17.64 -11.11
C THR A 406 -17.45 16.26 -11.74
N ILE A 407 -16.38 15.47 -11.85
CA ILE A 407 -16.37 14.26 -12.69
C ILE A 407 -16.86 13.02 -11.93
N ILE A 408 -16.53 12.88 -10.63
CA ILE A 408 -16.87 11.69 -9.84
C ILE A 408 -18.40 11.49 -9.78
N PRO A 409 -19.24 12.48 -9.39
CA PRO A 409 -20.68 12.28 -9.30
C PRO A 409 -21.32 11.94 -10.65
N LYS A 410 -20.88 12.61 -11.73
CA LYS A 410 -21.35 12.34 -13.10
C LYS A 410 -21.04 10.92 -13.55
N PHE A 411 -19.89 10.39 -13.15
CA PHE A 411 -19.48 9.05 -13.53
C PHE A 411 -20.23 7.97 -12.73
N LEU A 412 -20.46 8.21 -11.45
CA LEU A 412 -21.24 7.33 -10.58
C LEU A 412 -22.72 7.19 -10.98
N GLN A 413 -23.25 8.06 -11.84
CA GLN A 413 -24.58 7.87 -12.46
C GLN A 413 -24.62 6.71 -13.47
N THR A 414 -23.49 6.41 -14.10
CA THR A 414 -23.37 5.42 -15.18
C THR A 414 -22.73 4.13 -14.69
N PHE A 415 -21.83 4.20 -13.73
CA PHE A 415 -21.03 3.07 -13.27
C PHE A 415 -21.29 2.75 -11.78
N PRO A 416 -21.07 1.50 -11.33
CA PRO A 416 -21.05 1.15 -9.92
C PRO A 416 -20.03 2.00 -9.16
N ASN A 417 -20.25 2.23 -7.86
CA ASN A 417 -19.25 2.86 -6.99
C ASN A 417 -17.95 2.04 -6.85
N LEU A 418 -18.01 0.76 -7.20
CA LEU A 418 -16.88 -0.17 -7.18
C LEU A 418 -16.03 -0.14 -8.45
N ILE A 419 -16.40 0.65 -9.46
CA ILE A 419 -15.69 0.74 -10.75
C ILE A 419 -14.27 1.25 -10.54
N TYR A 420 -13.28 0.57 -11.12
CA TYR A 420 -11.92 1.05 -11.10
C TYR A 420 -11.76 2.31 -11.99
N PRO A 421 -10.99 3.34 -11.59
CA PRO A 421 -10.29 3.54 -10.33
C PRO A 421 -11.04 4.46 -9.33
N VAL A 422 -12.37 4.56 -9.41
CA VAL A 422 -13.15 5.57 -8.68
C VAL A 422 -12.94 5.57 -7.15
N PRO A 423 -12.92 4.44 -6.44
CA PRO A 423 -12.66 4.44 -4.99
C PRO A 423 -11.35 5.15 -4.61
N TYR A 424 -10.31 5.05 -5.43
CA TYR A 424 -9.05 5.74 -5.17
C TYR A 424 -9.15 7.24 -5.47
N LEU A 425 -9.89 7.62 -6.51
CA LEU A 425 -10.13 9.03 -6.84
C LEU A 425 -10.95 9.73 -5.75
N GLN A 426 -11.89 9.04 -5.10
CA GLN A 426 -12.62 9.55 -3.94
C GLN A 426 -11.68 9.76 -2.74
N MET A 427 -10.82 8.77 -2.45
CA MET A 427 -9.79 8.90 -1.42
C MET A 427 -8.85 10.08 -1.71
N ARG A 428 -8.40 10.25 -2.95
CA ARG A 428 -7.58 11.40 -3.37
C ARG A 428 -8.31 12.71 -3.19
N TYR A 429 -9.56 12.79 -3.62
CA TYR A 429 -10.38 13.99 -3.50
C TYR A 429 -10.50 14.45 -2.04
N ALA A 430 -10.81 13.54 -1.13
CA ALA A 430 -10.88 13.82 0.30
C ALA A 430 -9.52 14.26 0.90
N ARG A 431 -8.40 13.67 0.44
CA ARG A 431 -7.04 14.11 0.85
C ARG A 431 -6.74 15.53 0.42
N LEU A 432 -7.09 15.89 -0.82
CA LEU A 432 -6.89 17.25 -1.34
C LEU A 432 -7.76 18.25 -0.58
N LEU A 433 -9.04 17.93 -0.33
CA LEU A 433 -9.92 18.78 0.49
C LEU A 433 -9.37 18.97 1.91
N SER A 434 -8.71 17.97 2.48
CA SER A 434 -8.13 18.03 3.82
C SER A 434 -6.98 19.05 3.93
N THR A 435 -6.44 19.56 2.82
CA THR A 435 -5.45 20.65 2.84
C THR A 435 -6.08 22.04 2.90
N LEU A 436 -7.38 22.15 2.63
CA LEU A 436 -8.10 23.42 2.70
C LEU A 436 -8.46 23.77 4.16
N PRO A 437 -8.79 25.05 4.44
CA PRO A 437 -9.35 25.41 5.74
C PRO A 437 -10.58 24.57 6.07
N ARG A 438 -10.66 24.14 7.34
CA ARG A 438 -11.78 23.34 7.85
C ARG A 438 -13.05 24.20 7.92
N THR A 439 -13.90 24.10 6.90
CA THR A 439 -15.29 24.55 6.91
C THR A 439 -16.21 23.35 7.10
N LEU A 440 -17.45 23.57 7.51
CA LEU A 440 -18.43 22.47 7.67
C LEU A 440 -18.68 21.78 6.31
N SER A 441 -18.88 22.56 5.23
CA SER A 441 -19.01 22.04 3.87
C SER A 441 -17.83 21.16 3.44
N ASN A 442 -16.58 21.64 3.56
CA ASN A 442 -15.40 20.83 3.20
C ASN A 442 -15.30 19.57 4.04
N THR A 443 -15.57 19.68 5.35
CA THR A 443 -15.53 18.55 6.27
C THR A 443 -16.54 17.46 5.89
N LYS A 444 -17.75 17.86 5.53
CA LYS A 444 -18.79 16.95 5.07
C LYS A 444 -18.34 16.19 3.82
N GLU A 445 -17.83 16.91 2.82
CA GLU A 445 -17.33 16.28 1.60
C GLU A 445 -16.15 15.32 1.85
N ILE A 446 -15.25 15.66 2.77
CA ILE A 446 -14.13 14.78 3.18
C ILE A 446 -14.67 13.47 3.76
N ILE A 447 -15.57 13.56 4.75
CA ILE A 447 -16.13 12.39 5.44
C ILE A 447 -16.91 11.53 4.45
N GLU A 448 -17.77 12.12 3.62
CA GLU A 448 -18.55 11.39 2.63
C GLU A 448 -17.66 10.60 1.65
N ASN A 449 -16.61 11.25 1.12
CA ASN A 449 -15.73 10.61 0.14
C ASN A 449 -14.83 9.54 0.77
N TYR A 450 -14.27 9.78 1.96
CA TYR A 450 -13.52 8.74 2.67
C TYR A 450 -14.40 7.56 3.06
N THR A 451 -15.64 7.81 3.49
CA THR A 451 -16.60 6.77 3.87
C THR A 451 -16.99 5.92 2.66
N GLN A 452 -17.26 6.55 1.51
CA GLN A 452 -17.56 5.83 0.27
C GLN A 452 -16.37 5.02 -0.24
N ALA A 453 -15.16 5.58 -0.18
CA ALA A 453 -13.94 4.87 -0.53
C ALA A 453 -13.71 3.67 0.41
N TYR A 454 -13.85 3.87 1.72
CA TYR A 454 -13.72 2.82 2.73
C TYR A 454 -14.68 1.67 2.48
N SER A 455 -15.97 1.99 2.30
CA SER A 455 -17.03 1.01 2.02
C SER A 455 -16.73 0.21 0.76
N SER A 456 -16.25 0.90 -0.28
CA SER A 456 -15.89 0.29 -1.56
C SER A 456 -14.72 -0.67 -1.41
N PHE A 457 -13.61 -0.24 -0.79
CA PHE A 457 -12.45 -1.11 -0.57
C PHE A 457 -12.77 -2.31 0.31
N LEU A 458 -13.56 -2.11 1.37
CA LEU A 458 -14.00 -3.18 2.24
C LEU A 458 -14.83 -4.23 1.47
N SER A 459 -15.83 -3.79 0.71
CA SER A 459 -16.65 -4.67 -0.13
C SER A 459 -15.80 -5.42 -1.16
N LEU A 460 -14.88 -4.71 -1.83
CA LEU A 460 -13.97 -5.29 -2.83
C LEU A 460 -13.03 -6.32 -2.22
N ASN A 461 -12.74 -6.22 -0.92
CA ASN A 461 -11.90 -7.12 -0.16
C ASN A 461 -12.70 -8.20 0.62
N ASN A 462 -13.93 -8.52 0.19
CA ASN A 462 -14.78 -9.51 0.86
C ASN A 462 -15.09 -9.20 2.33
N ASN A 463 -15.21 -7.91 2.66
CA ASN A 463 -15.42 -7.41 4.02
C ASN A 463 -14.31 -7.78 5.01
N LEU A 464 -13.09 -7.97 4.50
CA LEU A 464 -11.90 -8.16 5.32
C LEU A 464 -11.13 -6.85 5.44
N SER A 465 -10.57 -6.61 6.61
CA SER A 465 -9.71 -5.46 6.88
C SER A 465 -8.38 -5.58 6.13
N THR A 466 -7.91 -4.45 5.60
CA THR A 466 -6.62 -4.27 4.92
C THR A 466 -5.89 -3.06 5.52
N PRO A 467 -4.57 -2.91 5.28
CA PRO A 467 -3.86 -1.68 5.60
C PRO A 467 -4.53 -0.44 5.02
N LEU A 468 -5.05 -0.51 3.79
CA LEU A 468 -5.73 0.63 3.16
C LEU A 468 -7.04 1.02 3.86
N THR A 469 -7.88 0.05 4.21
CA THR A 469 -9.12 0.33 4.97
C THR A 469 -8.79 0.84 6.38
N CYS A 470 -7.72 0.36 7.00
CA CYS A 470 -7.25 0.90 8.29
C CYS A 470 -6.73 2.33 8.16
N SER A 471 -6.08 2.68 7.05
CA SER A 471 -5.60 4.05 6.80
C SER A 471 -6.79 5.00 6.69
N LEU A 472 -7.81 4.62 5.91
CA LEU A 472 -9.07 5.37 5.82
C LEU A 472 -9.81 5.45 7.17
N ALA A 473 -9.79 4.38 7.98
CA ALA A 473 -10.33 4.41 9.33
C ALA A 473 -9.61 5.43 10.22
N PHE A 474 -8.27 5.47 10.20
CA PHE A 474 -7.50 6.48 10.93
C PHE A 474 -7.84 7.90 10.50
N GLU A 475 -7.98 8.14 9.18
CA GLU A 475 -8.38 9.44 8.65
C GLU A 475 -9.76 9.84 9.15
N LEU A 476 -10.77 8.97 9.04
CA LEU A 476 -12.14 9.22 9.50
C LEU A 476 -12.21 9.47 11.00
N ILE A 477 -11.47 8.70 11.81
CA ILE A 477 -11.42 8.88 13.27
C ILE A 477 -10.84 10.24 13.65
N SER A 478 -9.94 10.81 12.84
CA SER A 478 -9.37 12.15 13.10
C SER A 478 -10.41 13.28 13.09
N TYR A 479 -11.61 13.00 12.56
CA TYR A 479 -12.76 13.92 12.50
C TYR A 479 -13.78 13.67 13.63
N LYS A 480 -13.51 12.79 14.60
CA LYS A 480 -14.46 12.47 15.69
C LYS A 480 -14.82 13.65 16.62
N ASP A 481 -13.94 14.65 16.72
CA ASP A 481 -14.08 15.78 17.67
C ASP A 481 -14.77 17.00 17.03
N LEU A 482 -15.43 16.84 15.87
CA LEU A 482 -16.09 17.92 15.13
C LEU A 482 -17.17 18.67 15.92
N GLY A 483 -17.71 18.08 16.99
CA GLY A 483 -18.65 18.75 17.91
C GLY A 483 -18.02 19.39 19.16
N LYS A 484 -16.68 19.33 19.33
CA LYS A 484 -15.99 19.76 20.56
C LYS A 484 -15.08 20.98 20.40
N THR A 485 -14.96 21.54 19.19
CA THR A 485 -14.04 22.64 18.92
C THR A 485 -14.78 23.92 18.51
N ASP A 486 -14.53 25.02 19.23
CA ASP A 486 -14.88 26.42 18.88
C ASP A 486 -14.17 26.92 17.59
N HIS A 487 -13.76 26.03 16.70
CA HIS A 487 -12.89 26.30 15.55
C HIS A 487 -13.52 25.97 14.19
N LEU A 488 -14.74 25.41 14.16
CA LEU A 488 -15.54 25.43 12.94
C LEU A 488 -16.00 26.87 12.72
N LYS A 489 -15.27 27.59 11.84
CA LYS A 489 -15.75 28.86 11.33
C LYS A 489 -16.98 28.57 10.48
N THR A 490 -18.17 28.73 11.05
CA THR A 490 -19.40 28.91 10.28
C THR A 490 -19.18 30.15 9.42
N SER A 491 -19.04 29.99 8.11
CA SER A 491 -19.29 31.10 7.21
C SER A 491 -20.73 31.58 7.47
N GLU A 492 -20.96 32.89 7.44
CA GLU A 492 -22.27 33.51 7.73
C GLU A 492 -23.41 33.06 6.76
N GLU A 493 -23.16 32.08 5.89
CA GLU A 493 -24.06 31.63 4.82
C GLU A 493 -24.56 30.17 4.97
N GLU A 494 -24.08 29.38 5.94
CA GLU A 494 -24.48 27.97 6.07
C GLU A 494 -25.61 27.80 7.10
N ASN A 495 -26.86 28.12 6.70
CA ASN A 495 -28.07 27.76 7.45
C ASN A 495 -28.39 26.26 7.26
N MET A 496 -27.72 25.38 7.99
CA MET A 496 -28.15 23.98 8.17
C MET A 496 -29.02 23.85 9.42
N ASP A 497 -30.05 23.01 9.35
CA ASP A 497 -30.91 22.67 10.50
C ASP A 497 -30.12 21.85 11.53
N ASP A 498 -30.30 22.16 12.81
CA ASP A 498 -29.64 21.48 13.93
C ASP A 498 -29.91 19.96 13.89
N GLY A 499 -31.08 19.54 13.42
CA GLY A 499 -31.44 18.13 13.24
C GLY A 499 -30.64 17.41 12.13
N GLU A 500 -30.25 18.12 11.06
CA GLU A 500 -29.36 17.54 10.04
C GLU A 500 -27.96 17.35 10.61
N ILE A 501 -27.44 18.34 11.34
CA ILE A 501 -26.12 18.28 11.99
C ILE A 501 -26.07 17.09 12.96
N GLU A 502 -27.08 16.89 13.81
CA GLU A 502 -27.16 15.75 14.73
C GLU A 502 -27.17 14.40 13.99
N SER A 503 -27.93 14.29 12.89
CA SER A 503 -27.97 13.07 12.08
C SER A 503 -26.60 12.75 11.47
N TYR A 504 -25.89 13.75 10.93
CA TYR A 504 -24.55 13.58 10.36
C TYR A 504 -23.52 13.18 11.43
N LEU A 505 -23.59 13.81 12.62
CA LEU A 505 -22.71 13.46 13.73
C LEU A 505 -22.94 12.02 14.21
N LYS A 506 -24.20 11.57 14.25
CA LYS A 506 -24.54 10.19 14.60
C LYS A 506 -24.06 9.17 13.56
N GLU A 507 -24.27 9.45 12.27
CA GLU A 507 -23.75 8.59 11.21
C GLU A 507 -22.22 8.51 11.26
N GLY A 508 -21.55 9.64 11.53
CA GLY A 508 -20.10 9.67 11.78
C GLY A 508 -19.68 8.80 12.97
N GLN A 509 -20.45 8.79 14.06
CA GLN A 509 -20.19 7.97 15.25
C GLN A 509 -20.29 6.46 14.97
N ASP A 510 -21.32 6.02 14.25
CA ASP A 510 -21.48 4.61 13.85
C ASP A 510 -20.30 4.15 12.97
N TRP A 511 -19.85 5.02 12.07
CA TRP A 511 -18.67 4.78 11.24
C TRP A 511 -17.38 4.68 12.05
N ILE A 512 -17.21 5.55 13.04
CA ILE A 512 -16.05 5.53 13.93
C ILE A 512 -15.99 4.22 14.73
N GLU A 513 -17.12 3.70 15.21
CA GLU A 513 -17.14 2.42 15.94
C GLU A 513 -16.79 1.25 15.03
N SER A 514 -17.35 1.20 13.82
CA SER A 514 -16.98 0.21 12.79
C SER A 514 -15.48 0.26 12.45
N CYS A 515 -14.90 1.46 12.40
CA CYS A 515 -13.47 1.66 12.18
C CYS A 515 -12.60 1.12 13.33
N LYS A 516 -13.06 1.17 14.59
CA LYS A 516 -12.34 0.59 15.74
C LYS A 516 -12.26 -0.93 15.65
N ASP A 517 -13.37 -1.58 15.33
CA ASP A 517 -13.41 -3.04 15.16
C ASP A 517 -12.43 -3.49 14.09
N HIS A 518 -12.29 -2.73 13.00
CA HIS A 518 -11.34 -3.03 11.93
C HIS A 518 -9.88 -2.85 12.34
N LEU A 519 -9.56 -1.86 13.19
CA LEU A 519 -8.23 -1.72 13.75
C LEU A 519 -7.90 -2.85 14.74
N ASN A 520 -8.90 -3.34 15.48
CA ASN A 520 -8.79 -4.52 16.33
C ASN A 520 -8.52 -5.78 15.50
N ASP A 521 -9.23 -5.95 14.38
CA ASP A 521 -9.09 -7.09 13.46
C ASP A 521 -7.68 -7.27 12.88
N LEU A 522 -6.90 -6.20 12.81
CA LEU A 522 -5.52 -6.21 12.31
C LEU A 522 -4.48 -6.01 13.43
N ALA A 523 -4.88 -6.22 14.69
CA ALA A 523 -4.03 -6.13 15.87
C ALA A 523 -3.37 -4.75 16.10
N TYR A 524 -3.88 -3.67 15.48
CA TYR A 524 -3.34 -2.33 15.73
C TYR A 524 -3.63 -1.82 17.15
N THR A 525 -4.54 -2.46 17.87
CA THR A 525 -4.97 -2.08 19.24
C THR A 525 -4.53 -3.07 20.32
N GLN A 526 -4.00 -4.25 19.97
CA GLN A 526 -3.86 -5.39 20.89
C GLN A 526 -2.62 -5.37 21.83
N HIS A 527 -1.81 -4.32 21.87
CA HIS A 527 -0.68 -4.26 22.81
C HIS A 527 -1.08 -3.73 24.20
N ASN A 528 -1.69 -4.63 24.98
CA ASN A 528 -1.53 -4.72 26.42
C ASN A 528 -1.08 -6.16 26.71
N HIS A 529 0.10 -6.32 27.29
CA HIS A 529 0.75 -7.54 27.83
C HIS A 529 2.11 -7.89 27.19
N GLY A 530 3.19 -7.43 27.84
CA GLY A 530 4.47 -8.16 27.83
C GLY A 530 5.64 -7.57 27.04
N HIS A 531 6.22 -6.47 27.55
CA HIS A 531 7.67 -6.25 27.77
C HIS A 531 8.05 -4.76 27.67
N GLY A 532 8.08 -4.11 28.83
CA GLY A 532 9.13 -3.14 29.22
C GLY A 532 9.59 -2.09 28.22
N LEU A 533 8.68 -1.26 27.71
CA LEU A 533 8.86 0.17 27.48
C LEU A 533 7.46 0.69 27.14
N GLU A 534 6.86 1.39 28.11
CA GLU A 534 5.55 2.00 27.99
C GLU A 534 5.46 2.86 26.71
N THR A 535 4.89 2.33 25.63
CA THR A 535 4.31 3.14 24.56
C THR A 535 3.02 3.75 25.08
N LYS A 536 3.19 4.70 26.01
CA LYS A 536 2.17 5.56 26.59
C LYS A 536 1.30 6.25 25.54
N PHE A 537 1.78 6.35 24.29
CA PHE A 537 1.09 7.01 23.20
C PHE A 537 -0.28 6.37 22.87
N ARG A 538 -0.40 5.03 22.84
CA ARG A 538 -1.67 4.38 22.51
C ARG A 538 -2.58 4.14 23.71
N GLU A 539 -2.03 3.92 24.90
CA GLU A 539 -2.85 3.70 26.10
C GLU A 539 -3.43 5.02 26.66
N LEU A 540 -2.71 6.15 26.58
CA LEU A 540 -3.26 7.46 26.92
C LEU A 540 -4.27 7.94 25.88
N GLU A 541 -4.06 7.66 24.59
CA GLU A 541 -5.08 7.94 23.59
C GLU A 541 -6.29 7.03 23.79
N LEU A 542 -6.17 5.70 23.88
CA LEU A 542 -7.33 4.84 24.17
C LEU A 542 -8.03 5.21 25.49
N LYS A 543 -7.31 5.53 26.56
CA LYS A 543 -7.90 5.96 27.85
C LYS A 543 -8.51 7.36 27.77
N ARG A 544 -7.92 8.30 27.00
CA ARG A 544 -8.53 9.60 26.69
C ARG A 544 -9.77 9.42 25.81
N TRP A 545 -9.74 8.47 24.87
CA TRP A 545 -10.86 8.11 24.01
C TRP A 545 -11.98 7.45 24.81
N GLN A 546 -11.68 6.57 25.77
CA GLN A 546 -12.64 5.98 26.71
C GLN A 546 -13.20 7.02 27.71
N ARG A 547 -12.38 7.91 28.26
CA ARG A 547 -12.86 9.00 29.16
C ARG A 547 -13.74 10.01 28.44
N GLN A 548 -13.34 10.43 27.24
CA GLN A 548 -14.15 11.35 26.42
C GLN A 548 -15.45 10.70 25.92
N PHE A 549 -15.55 9.37 25.98
CA PHE A 549 -16.72 8.56 25.67
C PHE A 549 -17.66 8.43 26.88
N GLU A 550 -17.12 8.20 28.08
CA GLU A 550 -17.88 8.30 29.34
C GLU A 550 -18.45 9.72 29.55
N GLU A 551 -17.71 10.77 29.15
CA GLU A 551 -18.19 12.16 29.20
C GLU A 551 -19.27 12.49 28.13
N LEU A 552 -19.36 11.74 27.03
CA LEU A 552 -20.40 11.88 26.01
C LEU A 552 -21.74 11.26 26.46
N ASP A 553 -21.69 10.13 27.17
CA ASP A 553 -22.89 9.50 27.76
C ASP A 553 -23.47 10.35 28.91
N ILE A 554 -22.63 11.16 29.57
CA ILE A 554 -23.03 12.12 30.59
C ILE A 554 -23.70 13.37 29.98
N TRP A 555 -23.32 13.78 28.76
CA TRP A 555 -23.92 14.95 28.08
C TRP A 555 -25.33 14.69 27.56
N PHE A 556 -25.63 13.48 27.09
CA PHE A 556 -26.99 13.08 26.67
C PHE A 556 -28.01 13.11 27.83
N ASN A 557 -27.56 13.01 29.07
CA ASN A 557 -28.42 13.08 30.26
C ASN A 557 -28.66 14.52 30.78
N TYR A 558 -28.08 15.54 30.15
CA TYR A 558 -28.24 16.96 30.56
C TYR A 558 -29.07 17.82 29.60
N LEU A 559 -29.65 17.22 28.55
CA LEU A 559 -30.56 17.88 27.59
C LEU A 559 -31.99 17.32 27.65
N TYR A 560 -32.48 17.01 28.86
CA TYR A 560 -33.90 16.85 29.17
C TYR A 560 -34.33 17.76 30.33
#